data_AF-A0A254NGC6-F1
#
_entry.id   AF-A0A254NGC6-F1
#
_cell.length_a   1.000
_cell.length_b   1.000
_cell.length_c   1.000
_cell.angle_alpha   90.00
_cell.angle_beta   90.00
_cell.angle_gamma   90.00
#
_symmetry.space_group_name_H-M   'P 1'
#
loop_
_entity.id
_entity.type
_entity.pdbx_description
1 polymer ?
#
loop_
_entity_poly.entity_id
_entity_poly.type
_entity_poly.pdbx_seq_one_letter_code
_entity_poly.pdbx_strand_id
1 'polypeptide(L)'
;MKINPGFRPLNNTPVTQDSGTRPVEQRSFSDAIRHQEAKATQDELGRRMEEINRQGDRLARSMTVRELKSYRTMVKRFLEDTVRRGVGMKDTKGWDRLGRTKRYKLLDEVDGQLLAMADDLLNSEEGRIDLLHRIGEIRGLLINLLY
;
A
#
# COMPACT_ATOMS: atom_id res chain seq x y z
N MET A 1 24.19 -34.02 67.45
CA MET A 1 24.42 -34.75 66.18
C MET A 1 23.50 -35.94 66.11
N LYS A 2 22.60 -35.96 65.11
CA LYS A 2 22.09 -37.14 64.39
C LYS A 2 21.16 -36.59 63.30
N ILE A 3 21.75 -36.44 62.11
CA ILE A 3 21.06 -36.17 60.86
C ILE A 3 20.64 -37.55 60.37
N ASN A 4 19.38 -37.74 59.99
CA ASN A 4 19.06 -38.80 59.03
C ASN A 4 18.01 -38.32 58.02
N PRO A 5 18.25 -38.54 56.72
CA PRO A 5 17.46 -38.04 55.60
C PRO A 5 16.39 -39.04 55.17
N GLY A 6 15.44 -38.59 54.36
CA GLY A 6 14.75 -39.47 53.41
C GLY A 6 13.21 -39.46 53.45
N PHE A 7 12.67 -39.11 52.29
CA PHE A 7 11.37 -39.46 51.74
C PHE A 7 10.09 -38.84 52.33
N ARG A 8 9.56 -37.86 51.57
CA ARG A 8 8.15 -37.43 51.62
C ARG A 8 7.35 -38.24 50.59
N PRO A 9 6.21 -38.86 50.95
CA PRO A 9 5.31 -39.47 49.98
C PRO A 9 4.53 -38.42 49.19
N LEU A 10 4.24 -38.77 47.93
CA LEU A 10 3.48 -38.01 46.95
C LEU A 10 2.08 -37.67 47.48
N ASN A 11 1.82 -36.39 47.76
CA ASN A 11 0.46 -35.89 47.86
C ASN A 11 -0.04 -35.54 46.46
N ASN A 12 -1.09 -36.25 46.07
CA ASN A 12 -1.87 -36.11 44.86
C ASN A 12 -2.58 -34.74 44.84
N THR A 13 -1.95 -33.71 44.28
CA THR A 13 -2.67 -32.51 43.84
C THR A 13 -3.39 -32.86 42.55
N PRO A 14 -4.71 -32.63 42.42
CA PRO A 14 -5.37 -32.76 41.14
C PRO A 14 -4.73 -31.76 40.18
N VAL A 15 -4.02 -32.27 39.18
CA VAL A 15 -3.58 -31.49 38.04
C VAL A 15 -4.85 -31.05 37.33
N THR A 16 -5.30 -29.83 37.60
CA THR A 16 -6.22 -29.15 36.70
C THR A 16 -5.48 -29.03 35.38
N GLN A 17 -5.80 -29.93 34.45
CA GLN A 17 -5.41 -29.77 33.06
C GLN A 17 -6.08 -28.50 32.57
N ASP A 18 -5.34 -27.40 32.61
CA ASP A 18 -5.65 -26.21 31.84
C ASP A 18 -5.43 -26.59 30.37
N SER A 19 -6.42 -27.31 29.84
CA SER A 19 -6.60 -27.49 28.41
C SER A 19 -7.02 -26.12 27.89
N GLY A 20 -6.01 -25.28 27.66
CA GLY A 20 -6.09 -24.00 26.99
C GLY A 20 -6.58 -24.19 25.57
N THR A 21 -7.85 -24.53 25.43
CA THR A 21 -8.64 -24.27 24.24
C THR A 21 -8.79 -22.76 24.18
N ARG A 22 -7.80 -22.11 23.58
CA ARG A 22 -7.97 -20.73 23.12
C ARG A 22 -9.29 -20.72 22.35
N PRO A 23 -10.30 -19.93 22.76
CA PRO A 23 -11.53 -19.85 21.99
C PRO A 23 -11.13 -19.43 20.58
N VAL A 24 -11.41 -20.30 19.61
CA VAL A 24 -11.21 -20.00 18.20
C VAL A 24 -12.16 -18.83 17.91
N GLU A 25 -11.60 -17.63 17.83
CA GLU A 25 -12.33 -16.43 17.46
C GLU A 25 -12.96 -16.71 16.08
N GLN A 26 -14.25 -17.05 16.07
CA GLN A 26 -14.99 -17.25 14.84
C GLN A 26 -15.12 -15.87 14.20
N ARG A 27 -14.22 -15.56 13.26
CA ARG A 27 -14.34 -14.36 12.42
C ARG A 27 -15.74 -14.33 11.83
N SER A 28 -16.47 -13.23 12.02
CA SER A 28 -17.81 -13.10 11.45
C SER A 28 -17.73 -13.26 9.94
N PHE A 29 -18.74 -13.87 9.32
CA PHE A 29 -18.84 -13.94 7.86
C PHE A 29 -18.69 -12.56 7.20
N SER A 30 -19.21 -11.53 7.86
CA SER A 30 -19.04 -10.12 7.45
C SER A 30 -17.58 -9.64 7.46
N ASP A 31 -16.75 -10.15 8.37
CA ASP A 31 -15.33 -9.83 8.43
C ASP A 31 -14.55 -10.56 7.34
N ALA A 32 -14.95 -11.81 7.04
CA ALA A 32 -14.38 -12.58 5.94
C ALA A 32 -14.64 -11.91 4.58
N ILE A 33 -15.86 -11.42 4.33
CA ILE A 33 -16.19 -10.65 3.13
C ILE A 33 -15.35 -9.37 3.04
N ARG A 34 -15.32 -8.56 4.10
CA ARG A 34 -14.55 -7.30 4.12
C ARG A 34 -13.07 -7.54 3.85
N HIS A 35 -12.49 -8.59 4.40
CA HIS A 35 -11.10 -8.97 4.14
C HIS A 35 -10.87 -9.39 2.69
N GLN A 36 -11.81 -10.14 2.09
CA GLN A 36 -11.69 -10.58 0.70
C GLN A 36 -11.84 -9.41 -0.29
N GLU A 37 -12.75 -8.47 -0.03
CA GLU A 37 -12.89 -7.23 -0.82
C GLU A 37 -11.64 -6.34 -0.73
N ALA A 38 -11.06 -6.20 0.47
CA ALA A 38 -9.81 -5.48 0.69
C ALA A 38 -8.66 -6.10 -0.13
N LYS A 39 -8.54 -7.43 -0.11
CA LYS A 39 -7.53 -8.15 -0.89
C LYS A 39 -7.73 -7.98 -2.40
N ALA A 40 -8.95 -8.17 -2.90
CA ALA A 40 -9.25 -8.00 -4.32
C ALA A 40 -8.94 -6.56 -4.80
N THR A 41 -9.21 -5.57 -3.95
CA THR A 41 -8.86 -4.18 -4.19
C THR A 41 -7.35 -3.97 -4.29
N GLN A 42 -6.58 -4.55 -3.37
CA GLN A 42 -5.12 -4.45 -3.38
C GLN A 42 -4.52 -5.11 -4.63
N ASP A 43 -5.04 -6.27 -5.03
CA ASP A 43 -4.63 -6.96 -6.26
C ASP A 43 -4.92 -6.11 -7.51
N GLU A 44 -6.08 -5.45 -7.57
CA GLU A 44 -6.45 -4.57 -8.68
C GLU A 44 -5.52 -3.35 -8.77
N LEU A 45 -5.20 -2.71 -7.64
CA LEU A 45 -4.26 -1.59 -7.61
C LEU A 45 -2.85 -2.04 -8.01
N GLY A 46 -2.42 -3.23 -7.60
CA GLY A 46 -1.15 -3.83 -8.03
C GLY A 46 -1.06 -3.97 -9.55
N ARG A 47 -2.10 -4.52 -10.19
CA ARG A 47 -2.17 -4.65 -11.66
C ARG A 47 -2.11 -3.29 -12.37
N ARG A 48 -2.86 -2.30 -11.88
CA ARG A 48 -2.84 -0.94 -12.45
C ARG A 48 -1.46 -0.29 -12.30
N MET A 49 -0.78 -0.52 -11.18
CA MET A 49 0.59 -0.04 -10.97
C MET A 49 1.58 -0.68 -11.95
N GLU A 50 1.48 -1.98 -12.21
CA GLU A 50 2.29 -2.66 -13.23
C GLU A 50 2.04 -2.11 -14.65
N GLU A 51 0.78 -1.81 -14.98
CA GLU A 51 0.42 -1.18 -16.25
C GLU A 51 1.03 0.23 -16.38
N ILE A 52 0.99 1.03 -15.32
CA ILE A 52 1.64 2.35 -15.26
C ILE A 52 3.16 2.21 -15.43
N ASN A 53 3.78 1.23 -14.77
CA ASN A 53 5.22 0.98 -14.90
C ASN A 53 5.59 0.67 -16.36
N ARG A 54 4.86 -0.25 -17.01
CA ARG A 54 5.07 -0.58 -18.42
C ARG A 54 4.85 0.61 -19.35
N GLN A 55 3.85 1.45 -19.07
CA GLN A 55 3.61 2.68 -19.84
C GLN A 55 4.73 3.71 -19.62
N GLY A 56 5.25 3.84 -18.40
CA GLY A 56 6.41 4.69 -18.09
C GLY A 56 7.66 4.22 -18.84
N ASP A 57 7.88 2.91 -18.97
CA ASP A 57 8.99 2.36 -19.75
C ASP A 57 8.84 2.63 -21.25
N ARG A 58 7.61 2.60 -21.78
CA ARG A 58 7.34 2.98 -23.18
C ARG A 58 7.60 4.47 -23.41
N LEU A 59 7.17 5.31 -22.48
CA LEU A 59 7.44 6.75 -22.51
C LEU A 59 8.95 7.03 -22.45
N ALA A 60 9.68 6.40 -21.54
CA ALA A 60 11.12 6.54 -21.40
C ALA A 60 11.89 6.16 -22.68
N ARG A 61 11.42 5.15 -23.43
CA ARG A 61 12.06 4.70 -24.67
C ARG A 61 11.69 5.56 -25.88
N SER A 62 10.40 5.84 -26.06
CA SER A 62 9.89 6.46 -27.29
C SER A 62 9.81 7.97 -27.22
N MET A 63 9.62 8.53 -26.02
CA MET A 63 9.50 9.97 -25.75
C MET A 63 8.57 10.66 -26.74
N THR A 64 7.34 10.14 -26.85
CA THR A 64 6.30 10.73 -27.69
C THR A 64 5.17 11.33 -26.85
N VAL A 65 4.52 12.35 -27.40
CA VAL A 65 3.34 12.99 -26.78
C VAL A 65 2.22 11.97 -26.54
N ARG A 66 2.09 10.98 -27.43
CA ARG A 66 1.11 9.89 -27.28
C ARG A 66 1.38 9.07 -26.01
N GLU A 67 2.61 8.62 -25.82
CA GLU A 67 2.96 7.84 -24.62
C GLU A 67 2.86 8.68 -23.35
N LEU A 68 3.18 9.98 -23.42
CA LEU A 68 3.03 10.90 -22.28
C LEU A 68 1.56 11.04 -21.89
N LYS A 69 0.68 11.25 -22.88
CA LYS A 69 -0.77 11.37 -22.64
C LYS A 69 -1.34 10.09 -22.02
N SER A 70 -0.95 8.93 -22.53
CA SER A 70 -1.36 7.63 -21.97
C SER A 70 -0.87 7.47 -20.54
N TYR A 71 0.41 7.75 -20.28
CA TYR A 71 0.99 7.70 -18.94
C TYR A 71 0.24 8.61 -17.95
N ARG A 72 0.06 9.89 -18.29
CA ARG A 72 -0.69 10.85 -17.46
C ARG A 72 -2.10 10.39 -17.15
N THR A 73 -2.80 9.84 -18.15
CA THR A 73 -4.18 9.36 -17.97
C THR A 73 -4.23 8.17 -17.00
N MET A 74 -3.29 7.24 -17.10
CA MET A 74 -3.23 6.06 -16.23
C MET A 74 -2.88 6.46 -14.79
N VAL A 75 -1.92 7.36 -14.59
CA VAL A 75 -1.55 7.86 -13.27
C VAL A 75 -2.72 8.60 -12.62
N LYS A 76 -3.41 9.50 -13.34
CA LYS A 76 -4.58 10.22 -12.80
C LYS A 76 -5.68 9.27 -12.33
N ARG A 77 -6.03 8.28 -13.17
CA ARG A 77 -7.03 7.26 -12.81
C ARG A 77 -6.63 6.45 -11.57
N PHE A 78 -5.36 6.08 -11.47
CA PHE A 78 -4.84 5.35 -10.31
C PHE A 78 -4.95 6.19 -9.02
N LEU A 79 -4.61 7.47 -9.09
CA LEU A 79 -4.74 8.39 -7.97
C LEU A 79 -6.20 8.56 -7.53
N GLU A 80 -7.13 8.76 -8.49
CA GLU A 80 -8.57 8.85 -8.23
C GLU A 80 -9.11 7.59 -7.54
N ASP A 81 -8.73 6.41 -8.05
CA ASP A 81 -9.12 5.13 -7.48
C ASP A 81 -8.57 4.96 -6.05
N THR A 82 -7.35 5.43 -5.79
CA THR A 82 -6.72 5.30 -4.48
C THR A 82 -7.29 6.27 -3.45
N VAL A 83 -7.60 7.51 -3.85
CA VAL A 83 -8.28 8.48 -2.96
C VAL A 83 -9.70 8.01 -2.64
N ARG A 84 -10.49 7.62 -3.65
CA ARG A 84 -11.87 7.14 -3.46
C ARG A 84 -11.93 5.95 -2.49
N ARG A 85 -11.02 4.99 -2.66
CA ARG A 85 -10.94 3.78 -1.80
C ARG A 85 -10.32 4.07 -0.44
N GLY A 86 -9.32 4.95 -0.39
CA GLY A 86 -8.64 5.36 0.84
C GLY A 86 -9.51 6.20 1.79
N VAL A 87 -10.63 6.74 1.32
CA VAL A 87 -11.70 7.33 2.15
C VAL A 87 -12.55 6.22 2.79
N GLY A 88 -12.98 5.20 2.02
CA GLY A 88 -13.83 4.11 2.53
C GLY A 88 -13.16 3.18 3.54
N MET A 89 -11.84 2.98 3.45
CA MET A 89 -11.09 2.11 4.37
C MET A 89 -10.83 2.72 5.76
N LYS A 90 -11.07 4.02 5.93
CA LYS A 90 -10.76 4.75 7.18
C LYS A 90 -11.88 4.80 8.20
N ASP A 91 -13.11 4.47 7.82
CA ASP A 91 -14.24 4.47 8.77
C ASP A 91 -14.13 3.35 9.82
N THR A 92 -13.18 2.42 9.69
CA THR A 92 -12.94 1.32 10.65
C THR A 92 -11.66 1.43 11.48
N LYS A 93 -10.69 2.28 11.11
CA LYS A 93 -9.45 2.50 11.88
C LYS A 93 -9.09 3.99 11.86
N GLY A 94 -9.30 4.66 12.98
CA GLY A 94 -9.21 6.13 13.15
C GLY A 94 -7.83 6.75 12.87
N TRP A 95 -7.47 6.90 11.60
CA TRP A 95 -6.29 7.65 11.16
C TRP A 95 -6.67 9.04 10.64
N ASP A 96 -6.82 9.95 11.61
CA ASP A 96 -6.78 11.43 11.69
C ASP A 96 -6.82 12.32 10.41
N ARG A 97 -7.37 13.54 10.58
CA ARG A 97 -7.32 14.70 9.66
C ARG A 97 -5.92 14.94 9.07
N LEU A 98 -4.86 14.75 9.86
CA LEU A 98 -3.49 14.98 9.41
C LEU A 98 -3.07 14.01 8.29
N GLY A 99 -3.53 12.76 8.33
CA GLY A 99 -3.25 11.77 7.29
C GLY A 99 -3.99 12.04 5.98
N ARG A 100 -5.14 12.73 6.02
CA ARG A 100 -5.85 13.16 4.80
C ARG A 100 -5.12 14.30 4.12
N THR A 101 -4.67 15.29 4.90
CA THR A 101 -3.90 16.44 4.39
C THR A 101 -2.63 16.01 3.67
N LYS A 102 -1.88 15.05 4.23
CA LYS A 102 -0.67 14.50 3.58
C LYS A 102 -0.96 13.83 2.24
N ARG A 103 -2.07 13.11 2.10
CA ARG A 103 -2.46 12.48 0.82
C ARG A 103 -2.86 13.48 -0.24
N TYR A 104 -3.63 14.50 0.12
CA TYR A 104 -3.98 15.55 -0.84
C TYR A 104 -2.74 16.30 -1.30
N LYS A 105 -1.81 16.60 -0.38
CA LYS A 105 -0.51 17.18 -0.75
C LYS A 105 0.26 16.29 -1.74
N LEU A 106 0.30 14.97 -1.50
CA LEU A 106 0.94 14.02 -2.40
C LEU A 106 0.25 13.99 -3.78
N LEU A 107 -1.08 14.08 -3.81
CA LEU A 107 -1.85 14.16 -5.04
C LEU A 107 -1.47 15.40 -5.87
N ASP A 108 -1.43 16.56 -5.22
CA ASP A 108 -1.07 17.83 -5.84
C ASP A 108 0.36 17.81 -6.36
N GLU A 109 1.28 17.19 -5.60
CA GLU A 109 2.68 16.98 -6.01
C GLU A 109 2.77 16.14 -7.28
N VAL A 110 2.05 15.01 -7.36
CA VAL A 110 2.04 14.18 -8.56
C VAL A 110 1.43 14.92 -9.75
N ASP A 111 0.32 15.65 -9.58
CA ASP A 111 -0.29 16.40 -10.69
C ASP A 111 0.64 17.51 -11.22
N GLY A 112 1.35 18.20 -10.33
CA GLY A 112 2.38 19.16 -10.67
C GLY A 112 3.51 18.53 -11.50
N GLN A 113 4.00 17.36 -11.10
CA GLN A 113 5.02 16.63 -11.86
C GLN A 113 4.52 16.22 -13.25
N LEU A 114 3.29 15.69 -13.34
CA LEU A 114 2.69 15.28 -14.61
C LEU A 114 2.51 16.45 -15.59
N LEU A 115 2.28 17.67 -15.08
CA LEU A 115 2.20 18.88 -15.90
C LEU A 115 3.58 19.24 -16.48
N ALA A 116 4.62 19.28 -15.63
CA ALA A 116 5.97 19.64 -16.04
C ALA A 116 6.58 18.69 -17.10
N MET A 117 6.19 17.40 -17.08
CA MET A 117 6.64 16.43 -18.08
C MET A 117 6.32 16.82 -19.54
N ALA A 118 5.29 17.64 -19.77
CA ALA A 118 4.96 18.10 -21.11
C ALA A 118 6.01 19.10 -21.64
N ASP A 119 6.49 19.98 -20.76
CA ASP A 119 7.52 20.96 -21.11
C ASP A 119 8.87 20.24 -21.31
N ASP A 120 9.23 19.33 -20.42
CA ASP A 120 10.47 18.54 -20.52
C ASP A 120 10.55 17.74 -21.83
N LEU A 121 9.41 17.23 -22.31
CA LEU A 121 9.35 16.47 -23.56
C LEU A 121 9.65 17.32 -24.80
N LEU A 122 9.31 18.61 -24.75
CA LEU A 122 9.53 19.56 -25.84
C LEU A 122 10.94 20.18 -25.79
N ASN A 123 11.58 20.10 -24.63
CA ASN A 123 12.92 20.63 -24.40
C ASN A 123 14.00 19.71 -24.99
N SER A 124 15.22 20.24 -25.06
CA SER A 124 16.42 19.60 -25.63
C SER A 124 16.79 18.27 -24.95
N GLU A 125 18.00 17.76 -25.19
CA GLU A 125 18.48 16.53 -24.51
C GLU A 125 18.41 16.60 -22.98
N GLU A 126 18.56 17.78 -22.40
CA GLU A 126 18.40 18.01 -20.95
C GLU A 126 16.97 17.69 -20.48
N GLY A 127 15.95 18.15 -21.22
CA GLY A 127 14.55 17.85 -20.93
C GLY A 127 14.25 16.35 -21.01
N ARG A 128 14.92 15.61 -21.89
CA ARG A 128 14.78 14.14 -21.96
C ARG A 128 15.30 13.45 -20.69
N ILE A 129 16.38 13.95 -20.08
CA ILE A 129 16.91 13.44 -18.82
C ILE A 129 15.95 13.76 -17.66
N ASP A 130 15.48 15.01 -17.59
CA ASP A 130 14.54 15.45 -16.57
C ASP A 130 13.23 14.66 -16.62
N LEU A 131 12.72 14.38 -17.83
CA LEU A 131 11.56 13.52 -18.03
C LEU A 131 11.75 12.13 -17.40
N LEU A 132 12.94 11.53 -17.55
CA LEU A 132 13.25 10.23 -16.95
C LEU A 132 13.28 10.31 -15.42
N HIS A 133 13.86 11.37 -14.86
CA HIS A 133 13.84 11.62 -13.41
C HIS A 133 12.41 11.71 -12.89
N ARG A 134 11.54 12.50 -13.54
CA ARG A 134 10.13 12.61 -13.15
C ARG A 134 9.37 11.30 -13.24
N ILE A 135 9.61 10.48 -14.26
CA ILE A 135 9.02 9.13 -14.34
C ILE A 135 9.41 8.30 -13.10
N GLY A 136 10.67 8.39 -12.66
CA GLY A 136 11.17 7.73 -11.45
C GLY A 136 10.52 8.26 -10.17
N GLU A 137 10.46 9.58 -10.02
CA GLU A 137 9.82 10.23 -8.86
C GLU A 137 8.35 9.86 -8.74
N ILE A 138 7.58 9.98 -9.83
CA ILE A 138 6.17 9.59 -9.85
C ILE A 138 6.01 8.12 -9.42
N ARG A 139 6.85 7.20 -9.92
CA ARG A 139 6.80 5.80 -9.48
C ARG A 139 7.02 5.67 -7.97
N GLY A 140 8.00 6.38 -7.41
CA GLY A 140 8.25 6.39 -5.97
C GLY A 140 7.05 6.92 -5.17
N LEU A 141 6.46 8.03 -5.61
CA LEU A 141 5.28 8.63 -4.98
C LEU A 141 4.07 7.69 -5.01
N LEU A 142 3.86 6.97 -6.12
CA LEU A 142 2.78 5.99 -6.26
C LEU A 142 2.98 4.75 -5.38
N ILE A 143 4.23 4.27 -5.22
CA ILE A 143 4.54 3.17 -4.29
C ILE A 143 4.24 3.59 -2.85
N ASN A 144 4.63 4.80 -2.45
CA ASN A 144 4.35 5.35 -1.12
C ASN A 144 2.84 5.55 -0.86
N LEU A 145 2.00 5.56 -1.89
CA LEU A 145 0.55 5.59 -1.74
C LEU A 145 -0.05 4.19 -1.50
N LEU A 146 0.62 3.15 -1.98
CA LEU A 146 0.22 1.74 -1.87
C LEU A 146 0.63 1.07 -0.55
N TYR A 147 1.76 1.48 0.03
CA TYR A 147 2.40 0.87 1.21
C TYR A 147 2.54 1.88 2.35
#